data_AF-A0A4Y2N7B6-F1
#
_entry.id   AF-A0A4Y2N7B6-F1
#
_cell.length_a   1.000
_cell.length_b   1.000
_cell.length_c   1.000
_cell.angle_alpha   90.00
_cell.angle_beta   90.00
_cell.angle_gamma   90.00
#
_symmetry.space_group_name_H-M   'P 1'
#
loop_
_entity.id
_entity.type
_entity.pdbx_description
1 polymer ?
#
loop_
_entity_poly.entity_id
_entity_poly.type
_entity_poly.pdbx_seq_one_letter_code
_entity_poly.pdbx_strand_id
1 'polypeptide(L)'
;MVSLKKQTLFDIWRVNKDSNSIYNFVIETLNLRDCKDDIKVSVTNTVKSFCVHLKNKWRKRSSSLKTFSCKNSNWLQNNIIFDETVVKEATIRLPELLNWWNPSSTPRGRPTKDFKGSSIKSGKRKVSSIIQDVNSPEQLDFPLTSFSRKTRRCRNRKVSKFGPK
;
A
#
# COMPACT_ATOMS: atom_id res chain seq x y z
N MET A 1 -15.25 7.02 2.34
CA MET A 1 -15.86 5.67 2.33
C MET A 1 -15.02 4.79 3.25
N VAL A 2 -15.63 4.24 4.30
CA VAL A 2 -14.96 3.40 5.29
C VAL A 2 -14.48 2.12 4.60
N SER A 3 -13.17 1.90 4.56
CA SER A 3 -12.58 0.82 3.77
C SER A 3 -11.44 0.14 4.53
N LEU A 4 -11.66 -1.12 4.89
CA LEU A 4 -10.69 -1.95 5.62
C LEU A 4 -9.95 -2.86 4.64
N LYS A 5 -8.62 -2.75 4.59
CA LYS A 5 -7.79 -3.61 3.75
C LYS A 5 -7.77 -5.04 4.29
N LYS A 6 -7.91 -6.02 3.39
CA LYS A 6 -7.81 -7.46 3.75
C LYS A 6 -6.43 -7.81 4.33
N GLN A 7 -5.38 -7.12 3.90
CA GLN A 7 -4.04 -7.26 4.44
C GLN A 7 -4.00 -7.06 5.96
N THR A 8 -4.58 -5.98 6.47
CA THR A 8 -4.58 -5.65 7.90
C THR A 8 -5.27 -6.75 8.71
N LEU A 9 -6.42 -7.23 8.21
CA LEU A 9 -7.18 -8.28 8.87
C LEU A 9 -6.48 -9.64 8.80
N PHE A 10 -5.75 -9.91 7.72
CA PHE A 10 -4.87 -11.07 7.61
C PHE A 10 -3.73 -11.02 8.62
N ASP A 11 -3.10 -9.86 8.82
CA ASP A 11 -2.01 -9.73 9.78
C ASP A 11 -2.47 -9.99 11.22
N ILE A 12 -3.66 -9.51 11.59
CA ILE A 12 -4.31 -9.81 12.88
C ILE A 12 -4.63 -11.30 13.00
N TRP A 13 -5.27 -11.86 11.97
CA TRP A 13 -5.61 -13.28 11.95
C TRP A 13 -4.37 -14.17 12.03
N ARG A 14 -3.25 -13.76 11.42
CA ARG A 14 -2.02 -14.56 11.43
C ARG A 14 -1.48 -14.77 12.84
N VAL A 15 -1.60 -13.76 13.70
CA VAL A 15 -1.14 -13.80 15.09
C VAL A 15 -2.11 -14.61 15.95
N ASN A 16 -3.40 -14.27 15.92
CA ASN A 16 -4.37 -14.81 16.88
C ASN A 16 -5.12 -16.06 16.38
N LYS A 17 -5.19 -16.25 15.05
CA LYS A 17 -5.95 -17.31 14.36
C LYS A 17 -7.45 -17.39 14.69
N ASP A 18 -7.97 -16.38 15.38
CA ASP A 18 -9.36 -16.28 15.82
C ASP A 18 -10.14 -15.22 15.02
N SER A 19 -11.41 -15.50 14.78
CA SER A 19 -12.37 -14.55 14.22
C SER A 19 -12.75 -13.43 15.19
N ASN A 20 -12.72 -13.68 16.50
CA ASN A 20 -13.12 -12.66 17.48
C ASN A 20 -12.14 -11.49 17.52
N SER A 21 -10.84 -11.74 17.37
CA SER A 21 -9.83 -10.67 17.31
C SER A 21 -10.03 -9.77 16.10
N ILE A 22 -10.40 -10.35 14.94
CA ILE A 22 -10.72 -9.58 13.74
C ILE A 22 -12.00 -8.78 13.98
N TYR A 23 -13.02 -9.40 14.56
CA TYR A 23 -14.29 -8.73 14.86
C TYR A 23 -14.10 -7.53 15.78
N ASN A 24 -13.38 -7.70 16.90
CA ASN A 24 -13.10 -6.62 17.85
C ASN A 24 -12.35 -5.47 17.18
N PHE A 25 -11.36 -5.79 16.34
CA PHE A 25 -10.63 -4.78 15.56
C PHE A 25 -11.55 -4.03 14.59
N VAL A 26 -12.45 -4.72 13.89
CA VAL A 26 -13.41 -4.08 12.97
C VAL A 26 -14.36 -3.17 13.75
N ILE A 27 -14.94 -3.64 14.85
CA ILE A 27 -15.87 -2.85 15.68
C ILE A 27 -15.19 -1.61 16.23
N GLU A 28 -13.95 -1.72 16.69
CA GLU A 28 -13.17 -0.61 17.21
C GLU A 28 -12.79 0.38 16.11
N THR A 29 -12.29 -0.10 14.97
CA THR A 29 -11.89 0.76 13.84
C THR A 29 -13.08 1.50 13.24
N LEU A 30 -14.26 0.89 13.25
CA LEU A 30 -15.48 1.47 12.70
C LEU A 30 -16.33 2.22 13.74
N ASN A 31 -15.88 2.27 15.00
CA ASN A 31 -16.59 2.86 16.13
C ASN A 31 -18.04 2.33 16.29
N LEU A 32 -18.20 1.02 16.15
CA LEU A 32 -19.50 0.32 16.15
C LEU A 32 -19.82 -0.37 17.50
N ARG A 33 -19.23 0.08 18.63
CA ARG A 33 -19.47 -0.59 19.93
C ARG A 33 -20.96 -0.54 20.34
N ASP A 34 -21.58 0.62 20.14
CA ASP A 34 -22.98 0.88 20.53
C ASP A 34 -23.94 0.86 19.33
N CYS A 35 -23.69 0.03 18.32
CA CYS A 35 -24.59 -0.09 17.17
C CYS A 35 -25.73 -1.10 17.42
N LYS A 36 -26.77 -1.03 16.59
CA LYS A 36 -27.90 -1.96 16.60
C LYS A 36 -27.42 -3.40 16.42
N ASP A 37 -28.13 -4.35 17.03
CA ASP A 37 -27.74 -5.77 16.97
C ASP A 37 -27.71 -6.31 15.54
N ASP A 38 -28.60 -5.86 14.66
CA ASP A 38 -28.59 -6.24 13.23
C ASP A 38 -27.26 -5.90 12.53
N ILE A 39 -26.66 -4.75 12.89
CA ILE A 39 -25.37 -4.30 12.35
C ILE A 39 -24.25 -5.18 12.89
N LYS A 40 -24.28 -5.50 14.19
CA LYS A 40 -23.32 -6.43 14.81
C LYS A 40 -23.38 -7.81 14.16
N VAL A 41 -24.58 -8.30 13.85
CA VAL A 41 -24.80 -9.57 13.15
C VAL A 41 -24.24 -9.51 11.72
N SER A 42 -24.52 -8.46 10.96
CA SER A 42 -23.97 -8.28 9.59
C SER A 42 -22.43 -8.24 9.60
N VAL A 43 -21.82 -7.47 10.51
CA VAL A 43 -20.36 -7.40 10.65
C VAL A 43 -19.80 -8.78 11.02
N THR A 44 -20.43 -9.47 11.97
CA THR A 44 -20.02 -10.82 12.40
C THR A 44 -20.06 -11.81 11.24
N ASN A 45 -21.12 -11.81 10.44
CA ASN A 45 -21.27 -12.68 9.27
C ASN A 45 -20.22 -12.39 8.20
N THR A 46 -19.92 -11.11 7.96
CA THR A 46 -18.87 -10.67 7.04
C THR A 46 -17.50 -11.15 7.50
N VAL A 47 -17.17 -10.97 8.78
CA VAL A 47 -15.89 -11.40 9.38
C VAL A 47 -15.75 -12.93 9.35
N LYS A 48 -16.81 -13.68 9.70
CA LYS A 48 -16.81 -15.15 9.62
C LYS A 48 -16.57 -15.63 8.19
N SER A 49 -17.28 -15.06 7.21
CA SER A 49 -17.11 -15.40 5.80
C SER A 49 -15.69 -15.10 5.30
N PHE A 50 -15.13 -13.96 5.70
CA PHE A 50 -13.72 -13.62 5.43
C PHE A 50 -12.77 -14.66 6.03
N CYS A 51 -12.94 -15.02 7.30
CA CYS A 51 -12.09 -16.00 7.98
C CYS A 51 -12.14 -17.37 7.31
N VAL A 52 -13.32 -17.84 6.91
CA VAL A 52 -13.48 -19.11 6.18
C VAL A 52 -12.75 -19.05 4.84
N HIS A 53 -12.94 -17.98 4.08
CA HIS A 53 -12.28 -17.81 2.79
C HIS A 53 -10.75 -17.74 2.94
N LEU A 54 -10.29 -17.04 3.96
CA LEU A 54 -8.88 -16.91 4.31
C LEU A 54 -8.27 -18.26 4.69
N LYS A 55 -8.92 -19.02 5.59
CA LYS A 55 -8.52 -20.39 5.98
C LYS A 55 -8.41 -21.30 4.76
N ASN A 56 -9.39 -21.26 3.86
CA ASN A 56 -9.39 -22.06 2.64
C ASN A 56 -8.23 -21.70 1.70
N LYS A 57 -7.96 -20.41 1.49
CA LYS A 57 -6.80 -19.96 0.70
C LYS A 57 -5.48 -20.34 1.37
N TRP A 58 -5.39 -20.25 2.69
CA TRP A 58 -4.21 -20.60 3.47
C TRP A 58 -3.87 -22.08 3.35
N ARG A 59 -4.88 -22.95 3.53
CA ARG A 59 -4.75 -24.41 3.40
C ARG A 59 -4.31 -24.82 1.99
N LYS A 60 -4.87 -24.22 0.94
CA LYS A 60 -4.56 -24.56 -0.46
C LYS A 60 -3.14 -24.21 -0.91
N ARG A 61 -2.41 -23.34 -0.19
CA ARG A 61 -1.14 -22.76 -0.67
C ARG A 61 0.06 -23.03 0.25
N SER A 62 0.05 -24.19 0.93
CA SER A 62 1.16 -24.75 1.73
C SER A 62 1.49 -24.07 3.07
N SER A 63 0.59 -23.22 3.60
CA SER A 63 0.78 -22.57 4.91
C SER A 63 2.10 -21.79 5.09
N SER A 64 2.80 -21.48 4.00
CA SER A 64 3.96 -20.60 3.99
C SER A 64 3.52 -19.16 3.77
N LEU A 65 3.90 -18.28 4.69
CA LEU A 65 3.58 -16.85 4.64
C LEU A 65 4.06 -16.22 3.33
N LYS A 66 5.32 -16.45 2.96
CA LYS A 66 5.93 -15.86 1.76
C LYS A 66 5.20 -16.29 0.49
N THR A 67 4.89 -17.58 0.38
CA THR A 67 4.16 -18.13 -0.77
C THR A 67 2.72 -17.63 -0.82
N PHE A 68 2.05 -17.55 0.35
CA PHE A 68 0.68 -17.05 0.44
C PHE A 68 0.59 -15.57 0.04
N SER A 69 1.46 -14.72 0.60
CA SER A 69 1.50 -13.29 0.31
C SER A 69 1.83 -13.00 -1.16
N CYS A 70 2.78 -13.72 -1.75
CA CYS A 70 3.12 -13.54 -3.16
C CYS A 70 1.99 -13.96 -4.11
N LYS A 71 1.29 -15.08 -3.82
CA LYS A 71 0.23 -15.59 -4.70
C LYS A 71 -1.13 -14.96 -4.48
N ASN A 72 -1.36 -14.33 -3.33
CA ASN A 72 -2.62 -13.66 -3.00
C ASN A 72 -2.45 -12.15 -2.82
N SER A 73 -1.36 -11.55 -3.30
CA SER A 73 -1.09 -10.10 -3.17
C SER A 73 -2.27 -9.26 -3.63
N ASN A 74 -2.78 -9.54 -4.83
CA ASN A 74 -3.91 -8.82 -5.42
C ASN A 74 -5.18 -8.97 -4.57
N TRP A 75 -5.38 -10.15 -3.97
CA TRP A 75 -6.53 -10.39 -3.11
C TRP A 75 -6.42 -9.69 -1.76
N LEU A 76 -5.21 -9.62 -1.18
CA LEU A 76 -4.93 -8.96 0.10
C LEU A 76 -4.94 -7.42 -0.02
N GLN A 77 -4.56 -6.88 -1.18
CA GLN A 77 -4.63 -5.45 -1.47
C GLN A 77 -6.07 -4.93 -1.61
N ASN A 78 -7.03 -5.82 -1.86
CA ASN A 78 -8.43 -5.46 -1.94
C ASN A 78 -9.02 -5.18 -0.56
N ASN A 79 -10.07 -4.36 -0.55
CA ASN A 79 -10.80 -4.05 0.66
C ASN A 79 -11.83 -5.13 0.99
N ILE A 80 -12.21 -5.25 2.26
CA ILE A 80 -13.43 -5.95 2.65
C ILE A 80 -14.62 -5.09 2.23
N ILE A 81 -15.62 -5.77 1.66
CA ILE A 81 -16.90 -5.19 1.30
C ILE A 81 -17.84 -5.49 2.46
N PHE A 82 -18.38 -4.44 3.08
CA PHE A 82 -19.42 -4.54 4.09
C PHE A 82 -20.76 -4.16 3.46
N ASP A 83 -21.85 -4.61 4.07
CA ASP A 83 -23.19 -4.19 3.67
C ASP A 83 -23.35 -2.68 3.78
N GLU A 84 -24.17 -2.10 2.90
CA GLU A 84 -24.38 -0.65 2.84
C GLU A 84 -24.91 -0.08 4.17
N THR A 85 -25.67 -0.86 4.93
CA THR A 85 -26.18 -0.48 6.25
C THR A 85 -25.05 -0.23 7.25
N VAL A 86 -24.04 -1.11 7.27
CA VAL A 86 -22.83 -0.97 8.10
C VAL A 86 -22.03 0.24 7.65
N VAL A 87 -21.88 0.45 6.33
CA VAL A 87 -21.14 1.58 5.77
C VAL A 87 -21.80 2.91 6.12
N LYS A 88 -23.13 3.00 6.04
CA LYS A 88 -23.90 4.19 6.43
C LYS A 88 -23.73 4.50 7.91
N GLU A 89 -23.91 3.49 8.78
CA GLU A 89 -23.74 3.67 10.24
C GLU A 89 -22.33 4.11 10.61
N ALA A 90 -21.30 3.47 10.02
CA ALA A 90 -19.91 3.84 10.26
C ALA A 90 -19.60 5.26 9.77
N THR A 91 -20.21 5.71 8.66
CA THR A 91 -20.03 7.06 8.13
C THR A 91 -20.69 8.12 9.01
N ILE A 92 -21.85 7.82 9.61
CA ILE A 92 -22.52 8.71 10.57
C ILE A 92 -21.65 8.91 11.82
N ARG A 93 -21.00 7.84 12.31
CA ARG A 93 -20.21 7.86 13.54
C ARG A 93 -18.77 8.34 13.37
N LEU A 94 -18.25 8.36 12.14
CA LEU A 94 -16.91 8.84 11.81
C LEU A 94 -16.97 9.89 10.69
N PRO A 95 -17.38 11.14 10.99
CA PRO A 95 -17.41 12.23 10.01
C PRO A 95 -16.03 12.53 9.42
N GLU A 96 -14.96 12.31 10.19
CA GLU A 96 -13.58 12.61 9.80
C GLU A 96 -13.04 11.68 8.68
N LEU A 97 -13.64 10.51 8.45
CA LEU A 97 -13.24 9.59 7.37
C LEU A 97 -13.69 10.04 5.98
N LEU A 98 -14.47 11.12 5.88
CA LEU A 98 -14.88 11.72 4.60
C LEU A 98 -13.76 12.55 3.97
N ASN A 99 -12.86 13.13 4.78
CA ASN A 99 -11.80 14.03 4.31
C ASN A 99 -10.61 13.32 3.65
N TRP A 100 -10.50 11.98 3.76
CA TRP A 100 -9.43 11.18 3.14
C TRP A 100 -9.70 10.77 1.69
N TRP A 101 -10.86 11.18 1.15
CA TRP A 101 -11.24 10.95 -0.24
C TRP A 101 -11.40 12.26 -1.02
N ASN A 102 -10.53 13.24 -0.77
CA ASN A 102 -10.07 14.04 -1.89
C ASN A 102 -8.99 13.20 -2.59
N PRO A 103 -9.25 12.59 -3.77
CA PRO A 103 -8.13 12.31 -4.64
C PRO A 103 -7.48 13.66 -4.83
N SER A 104 -6.33 13.90 -4.19
CA SER A 104 -5.47 15.02 -4.55
C SER A 104 -5.46 14.99 -6.07
N SER A 105 -6.01 16.03 -6.69
CA SER A 105 -5.96 16.17 -8.13
C SER A 105 -4.47 16.17 -8.41
N THR A 106 -3.93 15.01 -8.75
CA THR A 106 -2.56 14.90 -9.16
C THR A 106 -2.49 15.90 -10.31
N PRO A 107 -1.68 16.96 -10.21
CA PRO A 107 -1.55 17.87 -11.32
C PRO A 107 -1.18 16.98 -12.50
N ARG A 108 -2.05 16.95 -13.53
CA ARG A 108 -1.86 16.21 -14.77
C ARG A 108 -0.63 16.79 -15.46
N GLY A 109 0.53 16.41 -14.94
CA GLY A 109 1.83 16.86 -15.36
C GLY A 109 2.61 15.67 -15.87
N ARG A 110 3.49 15.93 -16.82
CA ARG A 110 4.42 14.93 -17.33
C ARG A 110 5.24 14.36 -16.16
N PRO A 111 5.43 13.03 -16.06
CA PRO A 111 6.34 12.44 -15.09
C PRO A 111 7.71 13.13 -15.17
N THR A 112 8.13 13.75 -14.07
CA THR A 112 9.42 14.42 -14.02
C THR A 112 10.50 13.39 -13.73
N LYS A 113 11.59 13.41 -14.51
CA LYS A 113 12.75 12.55 -14.25
C LYS A 113 13.35 12.91 -12.88
N ASP A 114 13.91 11.95 -12.16
CA ASP A 114 14.72 12.23 -10.97
C ASP A 114 15.89 13.19 -11.28
N PHE A 115 16.47 13.83 -10.28
CA PHE A 115 17.64 14.71 -10.45
C PHE A 115 18.77 14.01 -11.23
N LYS A 116 19.01 12.72 -10.96
CA LYS A 116 20.03 11.91 -11.66
C LYS A 116 19.74 11.67 -13.14
N GLY A 117 18.47 11.72 -13.54
CA GLY A 117 18.03 11.53 -14.93
C GLY A 117 17.77 12.83 -15.68
N SER A 118 17.91 13.98 -15.00
CA SER A 118 17.67 15.30 -15.58
C SER A 118 18.91 15.81 -16.30
N SER A 119 18.73 16.58 -17.37
CA SER A 119 19.86 17.32 -17.97
C SER A 119 20.37 18.38 -16.99
N ILE A 120 21.63 18.79 -17.11
CA ILE A 120 22.25 19.81 -16.24
C ILE A 120 21.38 21.08 -16.18
N LYS A 121 20.87 21.55 -17.33
CA LYS A 121 19.98 22.72 -17.42
C LYS A 121 18.65 22.53 -16.69
N SER A 122 18.06 21.32 -16.76
CA SER A 122 16.83 20.99 -16.04
C SER A 122 17.06 20.81 -14.53
N GLY A 123 18.20 20.24 -14.14
CA GLY A 123 18.61 20.11 -12.74
C GLY A 123 18.78 21.47 -12.07
N LYS A 124 19.47 22.42 -12.75
CA LYS A 124 19.61 23.80 -12.25
C LYS A 124 18.27 24.47 -11.98
N ARG A 125 17.30 24.37 -12.91
CA ARG A 125 15.95 24.94 -12.71
C ARG A 125 15.22 24.34 -11.50
N LYS A 126 15.35 23.03 -11.29
CA LYS A 126 14.76 22.33 -10.13
C LYS A 126 15.42 22.71 -8.80
N VAL A 127 16.72 22.96 -8.81
CA VAL A 127 17.44 23.45 -7.63
C VAL A 127 17.05 24.90 -7.34
N SER A 128 17.00 25.76 -8.37
CA SER A 128 16.57 27.16 -8.22
C SER A 128 15.12 27.31 -7.73
N SER A 129 14.21 26.40 -8.06
CA SER A 129 12.85 26.42 -7.50
C SER A 129 12.80 26.03 -6.02
N ILE A 130 13.82 25.34 -5.50
CA ILE A 130 13.91 24.95 -4.08
C ILE A 130 14.64 26.04 -3.29
N ILE A 131 15.67 26.65 -3.88
CA ILE A 131 16.48 27.72 -3.28
C ILE A 131 15.90 29.09 -3.65
N GLN A 132 14.64 29.35 -3.30
CA GLN A 132 14.05 30.68 -3.51
C GLN A 132 14.33 31.66 -2.36
N ASP A 133 14.87 31.21 -1.22
CA ASP A 133 15.09 32.04 -0.02
C ASP A 133 16.50 31.94 0.57
N VAL A 134 17.56 32.21 -0.20
CA VAL A 134 18.92 32.30 0.40
C VAL A 134 19.65 33.53 -0.12
N ASN A 135 19.32 34.68 0.46
CA ASN A 135 20.24 35.81 0.57
C ASN A 135 21.32 35.51 1.62
N SER A 136 22.18 34.52 1.35
CA SER A 136 23.44 34.33 2.09
C SER A 136 24.53 33.89 1.11
N PRO A 137 25.61 34.68 0.95
CA PRO A 137 26.66 34.42 -0.03
C PRO A 137 27.63 33.30 0.37
N GLU A 138 27.42 32.61 1.50
CA GLU A 138 28.42 31.68 2.08
C GLU A 138 28.21 30.18 1.74
N GLN A 139 27.20 29.81 0.94
CA GLN A 139 26.92 28.39 0.65
C GLN A 139 27.17 27.93 -0.79
N LEU A 140 27.84 28.73 -1.62
CA LEU A 140 28.20 28.35 -2.99
C LEU A 140 29.60 27.73 -3.07
N ASP A 141 29.79 26.59 -2.42
CA ASP A 141 30.86 25.64 -2.79
C ASP A 141 30.32 24.21 -2.71
N PHE A 142 29.55 23.83 -3.73
CA PHE A 142 29.27 22.40 -3.98
C PHE A 142 30.49 21.80 -4.70
N PRO A 143 31.04 20.67 -4.23
CA PRO A 143 32.21 20.07 -4.85
C PRO A 143 31.83 19.59 -6.26
N LEU A 144 32.44 20.23 -7.25
CA LEU A 144 32.39 19.92 -8.67
C LEU A 144 33.09 18.59 -9.03
N THR A 145 33.23 17.61 -8.14
CA THR A 145 33.98 16.38 -8.45
C THR A 145 33.53 15.17 -7.65
N SER A 146 32.46 14.50 -8.09
CA SER A 146 32.34 13.05 -7.87
C SER A 146 31.53 12.36 -8.98
N PHE A 147 31.92 12.59 -10.24
CA PHE A 147 31.59 11.66 -11.32
C PHE A 147 32.49 10.42 -11.21
N SER A 148 32.26 9.59 -10.19
CA SER A 148 32.81 8.24 -10.18
C SER A 148 31.99 7.38 -11.13
N ARG A 149 32.59 7.10 -12.30
CA ARG A 149 32.07 6.20 -13.33
C ARG A 149 31.88 4.79 -12.74
N LYS A 150 30.69 4.45 -12.25
CA LYS A 150 30.31 3.04 -12.09
C LYS A 150 30.01 2.45 -13.47
N THR A 151 31.03 1.88 -14.08
CA THR A 151 30.92 1.02 -15.26
C THR A 151 29.93 -0.11 -14.96
N ARG A 152 28.82 -0.16 -15.71
CA ARG A 152 27.89 -1.29 -15.76
C ARG A 152 28.58 -2.49 -16.41
N ARG A 153 28.99 -3.49 -15.62
CA ARG A 153 29.19 -4.86 -16.13
C ARG A 153 27.85 -5.59 -16.06
N CYS A 154 27.01 -5.43 -17.09
CA CYS A 154 25.98 -6.42 -17.38
C CYS A 154 26.67 -7.59 -18.09
N ARG A 155 26.87 -8.73 -17.41
CA ARG A 155 27.20 -9.98 -18.11
C ARG A 155 25.95 -10.45 -18.83
N ASN A 156 25.96 -10.31 -20.15
CA ASN A 156 25.11 -11.08 -21.06
C ASN A 156 25.33 -12.57 -20.79
N ARG A 157 24.27 -13.30 -20.44
CA ARG A 157 24.21 -14.76 -20.66
C ARG A 157 23.19 -15.00 -21.76
N LYS A 158 23.69 -15.22 -22.98
CA LYS A 158 22.94 -15.77 -24.09
C LYS A 158 23.87 -16.64 -24.93
N VAL A 159 23.40 -17.87 -25.16
CA VAL A 159 23.68 -18.75 -26.33
C VAL A 159 25.02 -19.52 -26.20
N SER A 160 25.17 -20.82 -26.43
CA SER A 160 24.38 -21.95 -26.95
C SER A 160 25.20 -23.24 -26.75
N LYS A 161 24.59 -24.42 -26.85
CA LYS A 161 24.77 -25.36 -27.98
C LYS A 161 24.22 -26.76 -27.66
N PHE A 162 23.32 -27.19 -28.53
CA PHE A 162 23.07 -28.58 -28.86
C PHE A 162 24.39 -29.31 -29.10
N GLY A 163 24.51 -30.55 -28.63
CA GLY A 163 25.50 -31.50 -29.09
C GLY A 163 24.80 -32.81 -29.43
N PRO A 164 24.91 -33.33 -30.66
CA PRO A 164 24.61 -34.72 -30.94
C PRO A 164 25.89 -35.56 -30.81
N LYS A 165 25.73 -36.78 -30.32
CA LYS A 165 26.52 -37.94 -30.71
C LYS A 165 25.56 -39.08 -30.95
#